data_AF-E4PUG4-F1
#
_entry.id   AF-E4PUG4-F1
#
_cell.length_a   1.000
_cell.length_b   1.000
_cell.length_c   1.000
_cell.angle_alpha   90.00
_cell.angle_beta   90.00
_cell.angle_gamma   90.00
#
_symmetry.space_group_name_H-M   'P 1'
#
loop_
_entity.id
_entity.type
_entity.pdbx_description
1 polymer ?
#
loop_
_entity_poly.entity_id
_entity_poly.type
_entity_poly.pdbx_seq_one_letter_code
_entity_poly.pdbx_strand_id
1 'polypeptide(L)' 'MILTNAQSIRDVIAFPKNSSGIDPMSNAPDLVDQKQLDELHIKTN' A
#
# COMPACT_ATOMS: atom_id res chain seq x y z
N MET A 1 19.69 -3.83 5.77
CA MET A 1 20.67 -3.24 4.85
C MET A 1 22.11 -3.41 5.36
N ILE A 2 22.50 -2.78 6.48
CA ILE A 2 23.89 -2.87 7.00
C ILE A 2 24.12 -4.14 7.84
N LEU A 3 23.25 -4.48 8.79
CA LEU A 3 23.38 -5.72 9.58
C LEU A 3 22.96 -6.98 8.81
N THR A 4 22.06 -6.82 7.84
CA THR A 4 21.52 -7.93 7.04
C THR A 4 22.18 -8.06 5.66
N ASN A 5 23.13 -7.18 5.32
CA ASN A 5 23.71 -7.05 3.96
C ASN A 5 22.67 -6.95 2.81
N ALA A 6 21.41 -6.64 3.11
CA ALA A 6 20.36 -6.47 2.11
C ALA A 6 20.65 -5.26 1.22
N GLN A 7 20.47 -5.39 -0.09
CA GLN A 7 20.72 -4.32 -1.06
C GLN A 7 19.60 -3.28 -1.08
N SER A 8 18.39 -3.68 -0.71
CA SER A 8 17.22 -2.80 -0.62
C SER A 8 16.56 -2.91 0.75
N ILE A 9 15.98 -1.80 1.21
CA ILE A 9 15.13 -1.81 2.41
C ILE A 9 13.88 -2.67 2.21
N ARG A 10 13.43 -2.86 0.95
CA ARG A 10 12.29 -3.72 0.63
C ARG A 10 12.55 -5.19 1.01
N ASP A 11 13.81 -5.62 1.04
CA ASP A 11 14.18 -7.01 1.30
C ASP A 11 14.08 -7.38 2.79
N VAL A 12 13.94 -6.39 3.67
CA VAL A 12 13.77 -6.57 5.12
C VAL A 12 12.39 -6.18 5.62
N ILE A 13 11.46 -5.89 4.70
CA ILE A 13 10.06 -5.61 5.01
C ILE A 13 9.25 -6.80 4.50
N ALA A 14 8.42 -7.40 5.35
CA ALA A 14 7.63 -8.58 4.98
C ALA A 14 6.67 -8.31 3.81
N PHE A 15 6.06 -7.11 3.78
CA PHE A 15 5.12 -6.67 2.74
C PHE A 15 5.52 -5.28 2.21
N PRO A 16 6.53 -5.20 1.32
CA PRO A 16 7.04 -3.93 0.85
C PRO A 16 6.07 -3.28 -0.15
N LYS A 17 5.91 -1.96 -0.04
CA LYS A 17 5.26 -1.16 -1.08
C LYS A 17 6.25 -0.84 -2.21
N ASN A 18 5.74 -0.69 -3.42
CA ASN A 18 6.54 -0.20 -4.55
C ASN A 18 6.76 1.31 -4.47
N SER A 19 7.50 1.88 -5.43
CA SER A 19 7.82 3.32 -5.46
C SER A 19 6.60 4.22 -5.70
N SER A 20 5.51 3.65 -6.21
CA SER A 20 4.23 4.33 -6.40
C SER A 20 3.28 4.14 -5.21
N GLY A 21 3.75 3.57 -4.09
CA GLY A 21 2.95 3.31 -2.89
C GLY A 21 1.99 2.13 -3.00
N ILE A 22 2.07 1.34 -4.06
CA ILE A 22 1.19 0.19 -4.29
C ILE A 22 1.77 -1.05 -3.60
N ASP A 23 0.90 -1.82 -2.96
CA ASP A 23 1.17 -3.16 -2.46
C ASP A 23 0.86 -4.20 -3.54
N PRO A 24 1.87 -4.88 -4.12
CA PRO A 24 1.63 -5.86 -5.17
C PRO A 24 0.87 -7.11 -4.69
N MET A 25 0.93 -7.44 -3.39
CA MET A 25 0.32 -8.66 -2.87
C MET A 25 -1.19 -8.48 -2.63
N SER A 26 -1.58 -7.31 -2.12
CA SER A 26 -2.97 -6.99 -1.81
C SER A 26 -3.67 -6.14 -2.87
N ASN A 27 -2.96 -5.72 -3.93
CA ASN A 27 -3.43 -4.75 -4.92
C ASN A 27 -3.94 -3.44 -4.28
N ALA A 28 -3.35 -3.03 -3.16
CA ALA A 28 -3.72 -1.80 -2.46
C ALA A 28 -2.88 -0.61 -2.95
N PRO A 29 -3.41 0.63 -2.98
CA PRO A 29 -4.80 0.99 -2.71
C PRO A 29 -5.73 0.54 -3.85
N ASP A 30 -6.99 0.30 -3.51
CA ASP A 30 -8.05 -0.03 -4.47
C ASP A 30 -9.28 0.86 -4.20
N LEU A 31 -10.23 0.84 -5.13
CA LEU A 31 -11.50 1.57 -5.01
C LEU A 31 -12.34 0.97 -3.88
N VAL A 32 -13.04 1.85 -3.18
CA VAL A 32 -14.02 1.50 -2.13
C VAL A 32 -15.44 1.63 -2.67
N ASP A 33 -16.38 0.89 -2.09
CA ASP A 33 -17.77 0.95 -2.51
C ASP A 33 -18.40 2.32 -2.20
N GLN A 34 -19.28 2.77 -3.09
CA GLN A 34 -19.98 4.06 -2.91
C GLN A 34 -20.73 4.13 -1.58
N LYS A 35 -21.30 3.01 -1.13
CA LYS A 35 -21.97 2.92 0.17
C LYS A 35 -21.04 3.32 1.33
N GLN A 36 -19.78 2.91 1.30
CA GLN A 36 -18.80 3.22 2.35
C GLN A 36 -18.40 4.70 2.32
N LEU A 37 -18.35 5.30 1.11
CA LEU A 37 -18.13 6.74 0.95
C LEU A 37 -19.32 7.55 1.48
N ASP A 38 -20.54 7.12 1.17
CA ASP A 38 -21.78 7.76 1.61
C ASP A 38 -21.95 7.73 3.14
N GLU A 39 -21.63 6.58 3.76
CA GLU A 39 -21.62 6.39 5.23
C GLU A 39 -20.66 7.36 5.94
N LEU A 40 -19.52 7.66 5.33
CA LEU A 40 -18.52 8.59 5.88
C LEU A 40 -18.74 10.04 5.42
N HIS A 41 -19.75 10.29 4.58
CA HIS A 41 -20.03 11.59 3.95
C HIS A 41 -18.84 12.15 3.14
N ILE A 42 -18.08 11.28 2.48
CA ILE A 42 -16.90 11.61 1.67
C ILE A 42 -17.27 11.53 0.19
N LYS A 43 -16.68 12.41 -0.64
CA LYS A 43 -16.76 12.33 -2.10
C LYS A 43 -15.36 12.27 -2.70
N THR A 44 -15.16 11.37 -3.65
CA THR A 44 -13.97 11.38 -4.51
C THR A 44 -14.16 12.41 -5.62
N ASN A 45 -13.08 13.12 -5.98
CA ASN A 45 -13.08 14.16 -7.02
C ASN A 45 -12.98 13.60 -8.43
#